data_AF-A0A960XHK4-F1
#
_entry.id   AF-A0A960XHK4-F1
#
_cell.length_a   1.000
_cell.length_b   1.000
_cell.length_c   1.000
_cell.angle_alpha   90.00
_cell.angle_beta   90.00
_cell.angle_gamma   90.00
#
_symmetry.space_group_name_H-M   'P 1'
#
loop_
_entity.id
_entity.type
_entity.pdbx_description
1 polymer ?
#
loop_
_entity_poly.entity_id
_entity_poly.type
_entity_poly.pdbx_seq_one_letter_code
_entity_poly.pdbx_strand_id
1 'polypeptide(L)'
;MKHLLNSDYQSMIELVGEFHSCQDPHRLRERVAGGVMTLIGGEYASFEHFAPTVPRAWAVGANGYAYENWVLSEFAKYASEHPAIIRYQETGDVSAIKISDFVDAKTWHRTNLYQRIHRVLGIEDQLGISLGPPDEEFYSVVLSRGRRNFH
;
A
#
# COMPACT_ATOMS: atom_id res chain seq x y z
N MET A 1 19.80 -0.37 14.56
CA MET A 1 18.61 0.39 14.11
C MET A 1 18.99 1.86 13.98
N LYS A 2 18.37 2.64 13.09
CA LYS A 2 18.26 4.10 13.30
C LYS A 2 17.30 4.29 14.50
N HIS A 3 17.62 5.18 15.44
CA HIS A 3 16.67 5.57 16.48
C HIS A 3 15.78 6.70 15.94
N LEU A 4 14.49 6.66 16.25
CA LEU A 4 13.58 7.77 15.96
C LEU A 4 13.97 8.98 16.81
N LEU A 5 13.90 10.16 16.22
CA LEU A 5 14.10 11.44 16.88
C LEU A 5 12.79 11.91 17.53
N ASN A 6 12.87 12.85 18.49
CA ASN A 6 11.69 13.44 19.12
C ASN A 6 10.76 14.13 18.09
N SER A 7 11.31 14.65 16.98
CA SER A 7 10.55 15.17 15.84
C SER A 7 9.65 14.12 15.19
N ASP A 8 10.13 12.89 15.11
CA ASP A 8 9.49 11.80 14.38
C ASP A 8 8.31 11.29 15.21
N TYR A 9 8.52 11.13 16.53
CA TYR A 9 7.46 10.86 17.50
C TYR A 9 6.39 11.97 17.53
N GLN A 10 6.81 13.24 17.51
CA GLN A 10 5.88 14.37 17.46
C GLN A 10 5.01 14.33 16.19
N SER A 11 5.64 14.13 15.02
CA SER A 11 4.94 14.02 13.73
C SER A 11 3.97 12.83 13.69
N MET A 12 4.33 11.69 14.32
CA MET A 12 3.43 10.55 14.48
C MET A 12 2.21 10.88 15.36
N ILE A 13 2.41 11.59 16.48
CA ILE A 13 1.33 11.97 17.40
C ILE A 13 0.37 12.97 16.74
N GLU A 14 0.92 13.98 16.06
CA GLU A 14 0.14 14.97 15.29
C GLU A 14 -0.70 14.29 14.21
N LEU A 15 -0.11 13.35 13.46
CA LEU A 15 -0.81 12.62 12.41
C LEU A 15 -1.94 11.72 12.95
N VAL A 16 -1.73 11.02 14.07
CA VAL A 16 -2.79 10.25 14.74
C VAL A 16 -3.90 11.17 15.27
N GLY A 17 -3.54 12.37 15.74
CA GLY A 17 -4.49 13.42 16.13
C GLY A 17 -5.36 13.90 14.95
N GLU A 18 -4.76 14.11 13.78
CA GLU A 18 -5.50 14.43 12.55
C GLU A 18 -6.48 13.31 12.17
N PHE A 19 -6.05 12.04 12.21
CA PHE A 19 -6.91 10.91 11.88
C PHE A 19 -8.09 10.81 12.85
N HIS A 20 -7.84 10.93 14.16
CA HIS A 20 -8.89 10.94 15.18
C HIS A 20 -9.88 12.12 15.02
N SER A 21 -9.43 13.27 14.54
CA SER A 21 -10.31 14.41 14.25
C SER A 21 -11.25 14.17 13.07
N CYS A 22 -10.91 13.28 12.12
CA CYS A 22 -11.59 13.14 10.85
C CYS A 22 -12.84 12.24 10.93
N GLN A 23 -14.01 12.86 11.13
CA GLN A 23 -15.31 12.17 11.23
C GLN A 23 -15.88 11.64 9.90
N ASP A 24 -15.24 11.96 8.77
CA ASP A 24 -15.63 11.51 7.42
C ASP A 24 -14.78 10.29 7.00
N PRO A 25 -15.37 9.08 6.83
CA PRO A 25 -14.62 7.87 6.46
C PRO A 25 -13.99 7.90 5.06
N HIS A 26 -14.44 8.76 4.14
CA HIS A 26 -13.81 8.91 2.83
C HIS A 26 -12.55 9.76 2.95
N ARG A 27 -12.67 10.94 3.58
CA ARG A 27 -11.52 11.82 3.87
C ARG A 27 -10.49 11.17 4.78
N LEU A 28 -10.90 10.28 5.69
CA LEU A 28 -9.97 9.54 6.54
C LEU A 28 -9.01 8.67 5.70
N ARG A 29 -9.49 8.02 4.64
CA ARG A 29 -8.66 7.19 3.73
C ARG A 29 -7.63 8.03 2.99
N GLU A 30 -8.06 9.17 2.44
CA GLU A 30 -7.20 10.16 1.76
C GLU A 30 -6.11 10.70 2.72
N ARG A 31 -6.50 11.03 3.96
CA ARG A 31 -5.58 11.48 5.02
C ARG A 31 -4.59 10.40 5.43
N VAL A 32 -5.02 9.15 5.59
CA VAL A 32 -4.13 8.04 5.95
C VAL A 32 -3.07 7.83 4.87
N ALA A 33 -3.47 7.82 3.59
CA ALA A 33 -2.53 7.72 2.47
C ALA A 33 -1.55 8.92 2.42
N GLY A 34 -2.05 10.15 2.42
CA GLY A 34 -1.22 11.36 2.35
C GLY A 34 -0.31 11.55 3.57
N GLY A 35 -0.79 11.18 4.75
CA GLY A 35 -0.05 11.22 6.01
C GLY A 35 1.14 10.26 6.03
N VAL A 36 0.92 8.99 5.67
CA VAL A 36 1.99 7.99 5.57
C VAL A 36 3.01 8.38 4.49
N MET A 37 2.55 8.94 3.37
CA MET A 37 3.43 9.48 2.32
C MET A 37 4.31 10.61 2.82
N THR A 38 3.76 11.52 3.64
CA THR A 38 4.47 12.67 4.21
C THR A 38 5.47 12.24 5.30
N LEU A 39 5.09 11.29 6.16
CA LEU A 39 5.89 10.82 7.29
C LEU A 39 7.07 9.93 6.88
N ILE A 40 6.88 9.04 5.90
CA ILE A 40 7.89 8.04 5.49
C ILE A 40 8.65 8.47 4.22
N GLY A 41 8.02 9.28 3.36
CA GLY A 41 8.55 9.69 2.05
C GLY A 41 8.33 8.63 0.97
N GLY A 42 7.55 8.98 -0.05
CA GLY A 42 7.31 8.18 -1.25
C GLY A 42 6.80 9.06 -2.40
N GLU A 43 6.51 8.44 -3.55
CA GLU A 43 6.05 9.14 -4.75
C GLU A 43 4.53 9.04 -4.92
N TYR A 44 3.94 7.92 -4.49
CA TYR A 44 2.50 7.72 -4.38
C TYR A 44 2.19 6.99 -3.07
N ALA A 45 1.01 7.21 -2.52
CA ALA A 45 0.46 6.35 -1.47
C ALA A 45 -1.04 6.14 -1.66
N SER A 46 -1.56 5.05 -1.13
CA SER A 46 -2.94 4.60 -1.30
C SER A 46 -3.47 3.94 -0.03
N PHE A 47 -4.75 4.17 0.24
CA PHE A 47 -5.57 3.34 1.10
C PHE A 47 -6.40 2.43 0.21
N GLU A 48 -6.23 1.12 0.37
CA GLU A 48 -6.71 0.09 -0.55
C GLU A 48 -7.64 -0.89 0.17
N HIS A 49 -8.50 -1.53 -0.60
CA HIS A 49 -9.37 -2.64 -0.18
C HIS A 49 -9.25 -3.75 -1.21
N PHE A 50 -9.17 -4.99 -0.74
CA PHE A 50 -9.17 -6.17 -1.59
C PHE A 50 -10.05 -7.26 -1.01
N ALA A 51 -10.80 -7.92 -1.89
CA ALA A 51 -11.61 -9.09 -1.57
C ALA A 51 -11.11 -10.30 -2.39
N PRO A 52 -10.47 -11.31 -1.75
CA PRO A 52 -9.94 -12.48 -2.46
C PRO A 52 -11.04 -13.43 -2.96
N THR A 53 -12.15 -13.53 -2.23
CA THR A 53 -13.26 -14.45 -2.52
C THR A 53 -14.20 -13.95 -3.64
N VAL A 54 -14.26 -12.63 -3.85
CA VAL A 54 -15.00 -11.98 -4.92
C VAL A 54 -14.05 -10.93 -5.52
N PRO A 55 -13.33 -11.23 -6.62
CA PRO A 55 -12.15 -10.46 -7.05
C PRO A 55 -12.51 -9.00 -7.35
N ARG A 56 -12.32 -8.16 -6.34
CA ARG A 56 -12.75 -6.77 -6.26
C ARG A 56 -11.67 -6.00 -5.51
N ALA A 57 -11.25 -4.90 -6.11
CA ALA A 57 -10.33 -3.95 -5.52
C ALA A 57 -10.87 -2.52 -5.66
N TRP A 58 -10.62 -1.67 -4.68
CA TRP A 58 -10.68 -0.22 -4.84
C TRP A 58 -9.54 0.43 -4.07
N ALA A 59 -9.08 1.57 -4.55
CA ALA A 59 -7.98 2.33 -3.95
C ALA A 59 -8.30 3.82 -3.97
N VAL A 60 -7.98 4.49 -2.85
CA VAL A 60 -8.05 5.94 -2.69
C VAL A 60 -6.63 6.44 -2.46
N GLY A 61 -6.09 7.19 -3.41
CA GLY A 61 -4.74 7.72 -3.32
C GLY A 61 -4.63 8.94 -2.41
N ALA A 62 -3.41 9.25 -2.00
CA ALA A 62 -3.06 10.51 -1.33
C ALA A 62 -3.57 11.72 -2.13
N ASN A 63 -3.98 12.77 -1.43
CA ASN A 63 -4.52 14.01 -2.02
C ASN A 63 -5.75 13.80 -2.93
N GLY A 64 -6.52 12.72 -2.73
CA GLY A 64 -7.70 12.39 -3.53
C GLY A 64 -7.38 11.82 -4.92
N TYR A 65 -6.16 11.31 -5.14
CA TYR A 65 -5.80 10.67 -6.40
C TYR A 65 -6.67 9.43 -6.67
N ALA A 66 -7.40 9.45 -7.78
CA ALA A 66 -8.27 8.36 -8.20
C ALA A 66 -7.55 7.46 -9.21
N TYR A 67 -7.50 6.16 -8.93
CA TYR A 67 -6.99 5.17 -9.88
C TYR A 67 -8.02 4.91 -11.00
N GLU A 68 -7.56 4.81 -12.24
CA GLU A 68 -8.44 4.48 -13.36
C GLU A 68 -9.02 3.07 -13.23
N ASN A 69 -10.26 2.87 -13.68
CA ASN A 69 -10.98 1.61 -13.53
C ASN A 69 -10.23 0.39 -14.12
N TRP A 70 -9.42 0.57 -15.17
CA TRP A 70 -8.62 -0.51 -15.73
C TRP A 70 -7.48 -0.97 -14.81
N VAL A 71 -6.92 -0.05 -14.00
CA VAL A 71 -5.90 -0.37 -12.99
C VAL A 71 -6.49 -1.30 -11.95
N LEU A 72 -7.64 -0.92 -11.38
CA LEU A 72 -8.35 -1.73 -10.38
C LEU A 72 -8.81 -3.08 -10.95
N SER A 73 -9.21 -3.12 -12.23
CA SER A 73 -9.64 -4.35 -12.91
C SER A 73 -8.48 -5.33 -13.16
N GLU A 74 -7.36 -4.86 -13.69
CA GLU A 74 -6.17 -5.70 -13.87
C GLU A 74 -5.54 -6.06 -12.51
N PHE A 75 -5.65 -5.21 -11.49
CA PHE A 75 -5.17 -5.52 -10.13
C PHE A 75 -5.97 -6.68 -9.54
N ALA A 76 -7.30 -6.58 -9.51
CA ALA A 76 -8.17 -7.65 -8.98
C ALA A 76 -7.97 -9.01 -9.67
N LYS A 77 -7.53 -8.99 -10.94
CA LYS A 77 -7.20 -10.17 -11.77
C LYS A 77 -5.82 -10.76 -11.51
N TYR A 78 -4.84 -9.96 -11.09
CA TYR A 78 -3.44 -10.38 -10.88
C TYR A 78 -2.93 -10.20 -9.44
N ALA A 79 -3.80 -9.84 -8.49
CA ALA A 79 -3.45 -9.63 -7.07
C ALA A 79 -2.84 -10.87 -6.40
N SER A 80 -3.17 -12.08 -6.87
CA SER A 80 -2.53 -13.33 -6.44
C SER A 80 -1.07 -13.48 -6.86
N GLU A 81 -0.54 -12.59 -7.72
CA GLU A 81 0.89 -12.47 -8.02
C GLU A 81 1.60 -11.44 -7.10
N HIS A 82 0.87 -10.74 -6.22
CA HIS A 82 1.43 -9.68 -5.37
C HIS A 82 2.12 -10.27 -4.12
N PRO A 83 3.44 -10.14 -3.94
CA PRO A 83 4.16 -10.88 -2.89
C PRO A 83 3.71 -10.55 -1.47
N ALA A 84 3.32 -9.30 -1.20
CA ALA A 84 2.80 -8.91 0.11
C ALA A 84 1.35 -9.36 0.35
N ILE A 85 0.55 -9.64 -0.70
CA ILE A 85 -0.76 -10.28 -0.53
C ILE A 85 -0.55 -11.76 -0.23
N ILE A 86 0.24 -12.47 -1.04
CA ILE A 86 0.59 -13.89 -0.80
C ILE A 86 1.04 -14.11 0.65
N ARG A 87 2.07 -13.36 1.09
CA ARG A 87 2.61 -13.48 2.45
C ARG A 87 1.59 -13.09 3.53
N TYR A 88 0.74 -12.09 3.31
CA TYR A 88 -0.32 -11.73 4.25
C TYR A 88 -1.37 -12.85 4.38
N GLN A 89 -1.84 -13.41 3.26
CA GLN A 89 -2.80 -14.52 3.25
C GLN A 89 -2.23 -15.77 3.93
N GLU A 90 -0.96 -16.11 3.68
CA GLU A 90 -0.27 -17.26 4.28
C GLU A 90 -0.09 -17.18 5.81
N THR A 91 -0.21 -15.99 6.43
CA THR A 91 0.28 -15.78 7.81
C THR A 91 -0.56 -14.86 8.71
N GLY A 92 -1.43 -14.01 8.17
CA GLY A 92 -2.11 -12.96 8.93
C GLY A 92 -1.19 -11.86 9.50
N ASP A 93 0.06 -11.79 9.06
CA ASP A 93 1.09 -10.89 9.59
C ASP A 93 0.84 -9.44 9.16
N VAL A 94 0.47 -8.60 10.13
CA VAL A 94 0.17 -7.16 9.93
C VAL A 94 1.41 -6.26 9.99
N SER A 95 2.62 -6.82 9.95
CA SER A 95 3.87 -6.06 9.92
C SER A 95 4.00 -5.21 8.65
N ALA A 96 4.73 -4.10 8.74
CA ALA A 96 5.08 -3.29 7.57
C ALA A 96 6.14 -4.02 6.71
N ILE A 97 5.80 -4.39 5.48
CA ILE A 97 6.61 -5.25 4.61
C ILE A 97 6.80 -4.65 3.21
N LYS A 98 7.95 -4.93 2.56
CA LYS A 98 8.24 -4.45 1.20
C LYS A 98 8.15 -5.59 0.18
N ILE A 99 7.73 -5.28 -1.05
CA ILE A 99 7.86 -6.23 -2.18
C ILE A 99 9.32 -6.66 -2.35
N SER A 100 10.29 -5.76 -2.12
CA SER A 100 11.73 -6.05 -2.13
C SER A 100 12.21 -7.14 -1.17
N ASP A 101 11.42 -7.52 -0.15
CA ASP A 101 11.84 -8.45 0.89
C ASP A 101 11.52 -9.90 0.55
N PHE A 102 10.67 -10.12 -0.46
CA PHE A 102 10.21 -11.45 -0.90
C PHE A 102 10.57 -11.77 -2.35
N VAL A 103 10.81 -10.76 -3.20
CA VAL A 103 11.09 -10.98 -4.63
C VAL A 103 12.19 -10.07 -5.17
N ASP A 104 13.10 -10.66 -5.95
CA ASP A 104 14.13 -9.92 -6.68
C ASP A 104 13.53 -9.13 -7.86
N ALA A 105 14.23 -8.09 -8.35
CA ALA A 105 13.72 -7.24 -9.41
C ALA A 105 13.44 -8.00 -10.73
N LYS A 106 14.28 -8.96 -11.11
CA LYS A 106 14.13 -9.74 -12.36
C LYS A 106 12.95 -10.70 -12.29
N THR A 107 12.64 -11.25 -11.12
CA THR A 107 11.44 -12.07 -10.91
C THR A 107 10.19 -11.20 -10.82
N TRP A 108 10.24 -10.07 -10.10
CA TRP A 108 9.14 -9.11 -10.02
C TRP A 108 8.73 -8.57 -11.40
N HIS A 109 9.72 -8.16 -12.21
CA HIS A 109 9.52 -7.66 -13.57
C HIS A 109 8.91 -8.68 -14.55
N ARG A 110 8.79 -9.96 -14.17
CA ARG A 110 8.18 -11.02 -14.99
C ARG A 110 6.75 -11.36 -14.61
N THR A 111 6.21 -10.76 -13.54
CA THR A 111 4.78 -10.89 -13.19
C THR A 111 3.91 -10.15 -14.21
N ASN A 112 2.69 -10.63 -14.45
CA ASN A 112 1.68 -9.87 -15.16
C ASN A 112 1.33 -8.61 -14.37
N LEU A 113 1.24 -8.72 -13.04
CA LEU A 113 0.92 -7.61 -12.15
C LEU A 113 1.91 -6.43 -12.29
N TYR A 114 3.21 -6.69 -12.47
CA TYR A 114 4.18 -5.66 -12.80
C TYR A 114 3.99 -5.12 -14.22
N GLN A 115 3.97 -6.01 -15.23
CA GLN A 115 3.95 -5.61 -16.65
C GLN A 115 2.67 -4.89 -17.08
N ARG A 116 1.53 -5.16 -16.41
CA ARG A 116 0.22 -4.55 -16.70
C ARG A 116 -0.02 -3.25 -15.95
N ILE A 117 0.51 -3.11 -14.73
CA ILE A 117 0.15 -2.02 -13.82
C ILE A 117 1.38 -1.24 -13.38
N HIS A 118 2.22 -1.86 -12.56
CA HIS A 118 3.31 -1.15 -11.86
C HIS A 118 4.27 -0.48 -12.84
N ARG A 119 4.61 -1.16 -13.94
CA ARG A 119 5.43 -0.61 -15.03
C ARG A 119 4.78 0.62 -15.70
N VAL A 120 3.46 0.67 -15.81
CA VAL A 120 2.71 1.78 -16.42
C VAL A 120 2.62 2.97 -15.47
N LEU A 121 2.46 2.71 -14.18
CA LEU A 121 2.45 3.71 -13.11
C LEU A 121 3.87 4.17 -12.69
N GLY A 122 4.93 3.60 -13.26
CA GLY A 122 6.31 3.87 -12.89
C GLY A 122 6.69 3.39 -11.48
N ILE A 123 6.00 2.39 -10.94
CA ILE A 123 6.24 1.82 -9.62
C ILE A 123 7.19 0.62 -9.73
N GLU A 124 8.32 0.68 -9.03
CA GLU A 124 9.29 -0.41 -8.91
C GLU A 124 9.14 -1.19 -7.60
N ASP A 125 8.69 -0.56 -6.53
CA ASP A 125 8.59 -1.17 -5.20
C ASP A 125 7.54 -0.49 -4.33
N GLN A 126 7.00 -1.27 -3.40
CA GLN A 126 5.98 -0.82 -2.45
C GLN A 126 6.32 -1.29 -1.04
N LEU A 127 6.01 -0.46 -0.05
CA LEU A 127 5.94 -0.78 1.37
C LEU A 127 4.47 -0.77 1.77
N GLY A 128 3.96 -1.85 2.37
CA GLY A 128 2.56 -1.97 2.75
C GLY A 128 2.36 -2.50 4.18
N ILE A 129 1.22 -2.14 4.76
CA ILE A 129 0.62 -2.77 5.94
C ILE A 129 -0.79 -3.24 5.53
N SER A 130 -1.18 -4.46 5.90
CA SER A 130 -2.53 -5.00 5.67
C SER A 130 -3.25 -5.26 7.00
N LEU A 131 -4.56 -5.02 7.04
CA LEU A 131 -5.42 -5.09 8.22
C LEU A 131 -6.78 -5.71 7.86
N GLY A 132 -7.16 -6.77 8.57
CA GLY A 132 -8.37 -7.57 8.31
C GLY A 132 -8.14 -9.05 8.61
N PRO A 133 -9.07 -9.93 8.20
CA PRO A 133 -8.85 -11.38 8.14
C PRO A 133 -8.16 -11.77 6.81
N PRO A 134 -7.12 -12.62 6.82
CA PRO A 134 -6.32 -12.92 5.61
C PRO A 134 -7.09 -13.63 4.47
N ASP A 135 -8.14 -14.40 4.79
CA ASP A 135 -8.97 -15.12 3.82
C ASP A 135 -10.27 -14.37 3.44
N GLU A 136 -10.49 -13.18 4.02
CA GLU A 136 -11.69 -12.36 3.81
C GLU A 136 -11.33 -10.99 3.19
N GLU A 137 -12.25 -10.03 3.24
CA GLU A 137 -11.97 -8.67 2.81
C GLU A 137 -11.03 -7.96 3.77
N PHE A 138 -9.91 -7.44 3.26
CA PHE A 138 -8.93 -6.69 4.03
C PHE A 138 -8.65 -5.31 3.43
N TYR A 139 -8.06 -4.45 4.25
CA TYR A 139 -7.62 -3.12 3.88
C TYR A 139 -6.09 -3.03 3.93
N SER A 140 -5.49 -2.23 3.06
CA SER A 140 -4.05 -1.99 3.07
C SER A 140 -3.74 -0.50 3.01
N VAL A 141 -2.64 -0.08 3.63
CA VAL A 141 -2.03 1.23 3.41
C VAL A 141 -0.70 1.00 2.73
N VAL A 142 -0.55 1.53 1.52
CA VAL A 142 0.56 1.20 0.62
C VAL A 142 1.29 2.48 0.20
N LEU A 143 2.62 2.43 0.21
CA LEU A 143 3.53 3.51 -0.17
C LEU A 143 4.43 3.05 -1.32
N SER A 144 4.38 3.75 -2.44
CA SER A 144 4.91 3.33 -3.75
C SER A 144 5.94 4.31 -4.32
N ARG A 145 6.82 3.80 -5.20
CA ARG A 145 7.93 4.58 -5.82
C ARG A 145 8.57 3.88 -7.03
N GLY A 146 9.20 4.64 -7.91
CA GLY A 146 9.97 4.20 -9.08
C GLY A 146 11.42 3.78 -8.79
N ARG A 147 11.74 3.38 -7.56
CA ARG A 147 13.03 2.77 -7.20
C ARG A 147 12.87 1.62 -6.20
N ARG A 148 13.71 0.59 -6.31
CA ARG A 148 13.69 -0.58 -5.41
C ARG A 148 14.21 -0.24 -4.00
N ASN A 149 13.53 -0.77 -2.97
CA ASN A 149 13.88 -0.75 -1.55
C ASN A 149 13.82 0.64 -0.84
N PHE A 150 13.85 0.62 0.50
CA PHE A 150 13.81 1.79 1.39
C PHE A 150 14.98 1.77 2.37
N HIS A 151 15.82 2.81 2.32
CA HIS A 151 17.09 2.96 3.05
C HIS A 151 17.29 4.41 3.50
#